data_AF-L0GZ12-F1
#
_entry.id   AF-L0GZ12-F1
#
_cell.length_a   1.000
_cell.length_b   1.000
_cell.length_c   1.000
_cell.angle_alpha   90.00
_cell.angle_beta   90.00
_cell.angle_gamma   90.00
#
_symmetry.space_group_name_H-M   'P 1'
#
loop_
_entity.id
_entity.type
_entity.pdbx_description
1 polymer ?
#
loop_
_entity_poly.entity_id
_entity_poly.type
_entity_poly.pdbx_seq_one_letter_code
_entity_poly.pdbx_strand_id
1 'polypeptide(L)'
;MGMSNAERQRRYRQRQLTDVDSNGARLNLIVDLRAKIRLERLARCYGVTLREVILLVADEAETALLDTLSADQRVAYYAGKLALRRDGHQADDGDDEPLRRNAEDRDTRIVTMYQAGETKRGIARALDISDGTVRNVLKRAGGT
;
A
#
# COMPACT_ATOMS: atom_id res chain seq x y z
N MET A 1 42.40 -3.82 -25.23
CA MET A 1 41.60 -4.64 -24.28
C MET A 1 40.32 -3.89 -23.97
N GLY A 2 39.16 -4.45 -24.34
CA GLY A 2 37.86 -3.81 -24.11
C GLY A 2 37.43 -3.95 -22.64
N MET A 3 36.87 -2.90 -22.06
CA MET A 3 36.41 -2.90 -20.66
C MET A 3 35.45 -4.07 -20.40
N SER A 4 35.74 -4.81 -19.33
CA SER A 4 34.92 -5.92 -18.84
C SER A 4 33.52 -5.42 -18.43
N ASN A 5 32.49 -6.26 -18.58
CA ASN A 5 31.12 -5.94 -18.15
C ASN A 5 31.05 -5.58 -16.66
N ALA A 6 31.85 -6.23 -15.82
CA ALA A 6 31.96 -5.91 -14.39
C ALA A 6 32.51 -4.49 -14.16
N GLU A 7 33.44 -4.07 -15.01
CA GLU A 7 34.08 -2.76 -14.98
C GLU A 7 33.12 -1.66 -15.47
N ARG A 8 32.33 -1.96 -16.51
CA ARG A 8 31.21 -1.11 -16.97
C ARG A 8 30.17 -0.92 -15.88
N GLN A 9 29.76 -1.99 -15.20
CA GLN A 9 28.80 -1.93 -14.10
C GLN A 9 29.36 -1.19 -12.87
N ARG A 10 30.66 -1.32 -12.57
CA ARG A 10 31.31 -0.56 -11.50
C ARG A 10 31.31 0.95 -11.80
N ARG A 11 31.68 1.33 -13.03
CA ARG A 11 31.70 2.74 -13.46
C ARG A 11 30.30 3.35 -13.53
N TYR A 12 29.29 2.59 -13.97
CA TYR A 12 27.89 3.02 -13.94
C TYR A 12 27.40 3.27 -12.50
N ARG A 13 27.67 2.32 -11.59
CA ARG A 13 27.35 2.45 -10.16
C ARG A 13 28.04 3.65 -9.52
N GLN A 14 29.29 3.91 -9.88
CA GLN A 14 30.06 5.02 -9.34
C GLN A 14 29.49 6.37 -9.77
N ARG A 15 29.16 6.54 -11.06
CA ARG A 15 28.52 7.76 -11.59
C ARG A 15 27.14 8.02 -10.99
N GLN A 16 26.36 6.97 -10.75
CA GLN A 16 25.01 7.09 -10.19
C GLN A 16 25.00 7.44 -8.69
N LEU A 17 26.11 7.20 -7.99
CA LEU A 17 26.32 7.61 -6.59
C LEU A 17 26.86 9.04 -6.47
N THR A 18 27.48 9.56 -7.54
CA THR A 18 28.01 10.93 -7.64
C THR A 18 27.14 11.75 -8.60
N ASP A 19 25.85 11.85 -8.27
CA ASP A 19 24.99 12.88 -8.87
C ASP A 19 25.43 14.26 -8.36
N VAL A 20 25.07 15.34 -9.06
CA VAL A 20 25.65 16.70 -8.96
C VAL A 20 25.76 17.27 -7.54
N ASP A 21 24.92 16.82 -6.60
CA ASP A 21 24.91 17.26 -5.19
C ASP A 21 25.52 16.27 -4.19
N SER A 22 26.15 15.18 -4.66
CA SER A 22 26.81 14.14 -3.82
C SER A 22 25.92 13.48 -2.74
N ASN A 23 24.59 13.66 -2.78
CA ASN A 23 23.67 13.18 -1.75
C ASN A 23 22.87 11.92 -2.15
N GLY A 24 23.37 11.16 -3.12
CA GLY A 24 22.71 9.95 -3.61
C GLY A 24 22.86 8.77 -2.65
N ALA A 25 21.79 8.40 -1.94
CA ALA A 25 21.74 7.18 -1.14
C ALA A 25 21.19 5.98 -1.94
N ARG A 26 21.75 4.77 -1.73
CA ARG A 26 21.27 3.55 -2.40
C ARG A 26 20.04 2.99 -1.68
N LEU A 27 18.91 2.96 -2.37
CA LEU A 27 17.73 2.20 -1.94
C LEU A 27 17.93 0.70 -2.24
N ASN A 28 18.04 -0.14 -1.21
CA ASN A 28 18.14 -1.59 -1.36
C ASN A 28 16.75 -2.24 -1.17
N LEU A 29 15.96 -2.30 -2.24
CA LEU A 29 14.57 -2.76 -2.21
C LEU A 29 14.26 -3.70 -3.37
N ILE A 30 13.53 -4.78 -3.07
CA ILE A 30 12.85 -5.61 -4.07
C ILE A 30 11.37 -5.24 -4.03
N VAL A 31 10.81 -4.91 -5.20
CA VAL A 31 9.40 -4.58 -5.36
C VAL A 31 8.69 -5.66 -6.18
N ASP A 32 7.39 -5.84 -5.97
CA ASP A 32 6.59 -6.76 -6.77
C ASP A 32 6.44 -6.26 -8.22
N LEU A 33 6.10 -7.18 -9.13
CA LEU A 33 5.99 -6.89 -10.56
C LEU A 33 4.94 -5.81 -10.87
N ARG A 34 3.82 -5.78 -10.14
CA ARG A 34 2.75 -4.79 -10.37
C ARG A 34 3.20 -3.40 -9.94
N ALA A 35 3.93 -3.28 -8.83
CA ALA A 35 4.53 -2.02 -8.42
C ALA A 35 5.51 -1.49 -9.46
N LYS A 36 6.40 -2.36 -9.98
CA LYS A 36 7.33 -2.00 -11.06
C LYS A 36 6.62 -1.46 -12.30
N ILE A 37 5.61 -2.18 -12.79
CA ILE A 37 4.85 -1.76 -13.99
C ILE A 37 4.16 -0.41 -13.78
N ARG A 38 3.60 -0.17 -12.58
CA ARG A 38 2.95 1.11 -12.26
C ARG A 38 3.95 2.27 -12.29
N LEU A 39 5.11 2.11 -11.64
CA LEU A 39 6.14 3.14 -11.65
C LEU A 39 6.68 3.41 -13.06
N GLU A 40 6.84 2.37 -13.89
CA GLU A 40 7.26 2.53 -15.29
C GLU A 40 6.22 3.29 -16.13
N ARG A 41 4.92 3.06 -15.89
CA ARG A 41 3.85 3.82 -16.56
C ARG A 41 3.89 5.29 -16.18
N LEU A 42 4.06 5.60 -14.89
CA LEU A 42 4.19 6.97 -14.41
C LEU A 42 5.40 7.67 -15.03
N ALA A 43 6.55 7.00 -15.07
CA ALA A 43 7.77 7.54 -15.66
C ALA A 43 7.56 7.90 -17.14
N ARG A 44 6.93 7.00 -17.91
CA ARG A 44 6.60 7.25 -19.32
C ARG A 44 5.59 8.39 -19.50
N CYS A 45 4.57 8.45 -18.65
CA CYS A 45 3.52 9.47 -18.76
C CYS A 45 4.08 10.88 -18.50
N TYR A 46 4.93 11.03 -17.50
CA TYR A 46 5.54 12.31 -17.16
C TYR A 46 6.81 12.63 -17.96
N GLY A 47 7.32 11.68 -18.76
CA GLY A 47 8.56 11.86 -19.52
C GLY A 47 9.81 11.93 -18.65
N VAL A 48 9.77 11.36 -17.45
CA VAL A 48 10.83 11.42 -16.44
C VAL A 48 11.43 10.04 -16.18
N THR A 49 12.54 9.99 -15.46
CA THR A 49 13.18 8.74 -15.06
C THR A 49 12.43 8.05 -13.91
N LEU A 50 12.63 6.74 -13.76
CA LEU A 50 12.10 5.98 -12.63
C LEU A 50 12.57 6.54 -11.28
N ARG A 51 13.80 7.07 -11.21
CA ARG A 51 14.33 7.74 -10.02
C ARG A 51 13.47 8.95 -9.65
N GLU A 52 13.17 9.81 -10.62
CA GLU A 52 12.38 11.02 -10.41
C GLU A 52 10.95 10.68 -9.99
N VAL A 53 10.32 9.65 -10.58
CA VAL A 53 9.01 9.18 -10.12
C VAL A 53 9.05 8.74 -8.65
N ILE A 54 10.09 8.00 -8.24
CA ILE A 54 10.20 7.54 -6.86
C ILE A 54 10.35 8.74 -5.91
N LEU A 55 11.16 9.73 -6.28
CA LEU A 55 11.33 10.95 -5.48
C LEU A 55 10.04 11.75 -5.39
N LEU A 56 9.34 11.93 -6.52
CA LEU A 56 8.06 12.63 -6.58
C LEU A 56 7.01 11.97 -5.69
N VAL A 57 6.82 10.66 -5.83
CA VAL A 57 5.82 9.91 -5.05
C VAL A 57 6.19 9.90 -3.56
N ALA A 58 7.48 9.84 -3.22
CA ALA A 58 7.92 9.92 -1.83
C ALA A 58 7.64 11.29 -1.21
N ASP A 59 7.93 12.37 -1.94
CA ASP A 59 7.70 13.75 -1.51
C ASP A 59 6.20 14.06 -1.37
N GLU A 60 5.38 13.63 -2.32
CA GLU A 60 3.92 13.74 -2.26
C GLU A 60 3.35 12.98 -1.05
N ALA A 61 3.83 11.75 -0.81
CA ALA A 61 3.37 10.95 0.32
C ALA A 61 3.82 11.52 1.68
N GLU A 62 5.03 12.05 1.77
CA GLU A 62 5.53 12.71 2.98
C GLU A 62 4.76 14.01 3.26
N THR A 63 4.53 14.84 2.24
CA THR A 63 3.75 16.08 2.37
C THR A 63 2.33 15.79 2.83
N ALA A 64 1.64 14.85 2.17
CA ALA A 64 0.29 14.44 2.55
C ALA A 64 0.23 13.91 3.99
N LEU A 65 1.25 13.17 4.42
CA LEU A 65 1.36 12.71 5.81
C LEU A 65 1.53 13.90 6.76
N LEU A 66 2.50 14.78 6.50
CA LEU A 66 2.82 15.92 7.37
C LEU A 66 1.63 16.86 7.54
N ASP A 67 0.81 17.04 6.50
CA ASP A 67 -0.41 17.85 6.55
C ASP A 67 -1.44 17.31 7.56
N THR A 68 -1.43 16.00 7.83
CA THR A 68 -2.29 15.39 8.86
C THR A 68 -1.71 15.46 10.28
N LEU A 69 -0.43 15.77 10.43
CA LEU A 69 0.28 15.73 11.72
C LEU A 69 0.33 17.08 12.42
N SER A 70 0.12 17.06 13.74
CA SER A 70 0.36 18.22 14.60
C SER A 70 1.86 18.56 14.70
N ALA A 71 2.19 19.76 15.19
CA ALA A 71 3.59 20.20 15.35
C ALA A 71 4.43 19.21 16.18
N ASP A 72 3.90 18.72 17.31
CA ASP A 72 4.59 17.75 18.17
C ASP A 72 4.79 16.40 17.46
N GLN A 73 3.80 15.98 16.66
CA GLN A 73 3.90 14.74 15.87
C GLN A 73 4.92 14.87 14.73
N ARG A 74 5.02 16.03 14.08
CA ARG A 74 6.05 16.31 13.06
C ARG A 74 7.46 16.25 13.66
N VAL A 75 7.66 16.82 14.86
CA VAL A 75 8.93 16.70 15.60
C VAL A 75 9.25 15.23 15.90
N ALA A 76 8.26 14.46 16.34
CA ALA A 76 8.45 13.03 16.57
C ALA A 76 8.75 12.23 15.29
N TYR A 77 8.18 12.62 14.14
CA TYR A 77 8.41 12.00 12.84
C TYR A 77 9.86 12.17 12.39
N TYR A 78 10.38 13.41 12.35
CA TYR A 78 11.77 13.66 11.97
C TYR A 78 12.78 13.06 12.95
N ALA A 79 12.39 12.89 14.22
CA ALA A 79 13.19 12.18 15.21
C ALA A 79 13.13 10.64 15.08
N GLY A 80 12.32 10.10 14.16
CA GLY A 80 12.14 8.66 13.95
C GLY A 80 11.36 7.95 15.07
N LYS A 81 10.61 8.71 15.89
CA LYS A 81 9.91 8.21 17.10
C LYS A 81 8.39 8.13 16.90
N LEU A 82 7.87 8.67 15.81
CA LEU A 82 6.44 8.60 15.51
C LEU A 82 6.08 7.20 14.99
N ALA A 83 5.33 6.44 15.78
CA ALA A 83 4.76 5.16 15.38
C ALA A 83 3.27 5.33 15.08
N LEU A 84 2.94 5.81 13.88
CA LEU A 84 1.57 5.71 13.39
C LEU A 84 1.28 4.23 13.13
N ARG A 85 0.19 3.71 13.69
CA ARG A 85 -0.35 2.45 13.17
C ARG A 85 -0.65 2.73 11.71
N ARG A 86 -0.10 1.91 10.81
CA ARG A 86 -0.51 1.92 9.42
C ARG A 86 -1.98 1.53 9.42
N ASP A 87 -2.86 2.51 9.50
CA ASP A 87 -4.28 2.31 9.31
C ASP A 87 -4.39 1.55 7.99
N GLY A 88 -4.95 0.35 8.12
CA GLY A 88 -4.73 -0.74 7.18
C GLY A 88 -5.08 -0.31 5.77
N HIS A 89 -4.29 -0.78 4.80
CA HIS A 89 -4.68 -0.99 3.41
C HIS A 89 -5.95 -0.23 3.00
N GLN A 90 -5.81 1.08 2.80
CA GLN A 90 -6.80 1.87 2.08
C GLN A 90 -6.66 1.41 0.63
N ALA A 91 -7.38 0.32 0.33
CA ALA A 91 -7.72 -0.03 -1.02
C ALA A 91 -8.52 1.16 -1.55
N ASP A 92 -7.85 1.98 -2.35
CA ASP A 92 -8.41 2.63 -3.52
C ASP A 92 -9.85 3.10 -3.28
N ASP A 93 -10.02 4.17 -2.49
CA ASP A 93 -11.18 5.04 -2.57
C ASP A 93 -11.05 5.85 -3.88
N GLY A 94 -11.12 5.12 -4.99
CA GLY A 94 -11.66 5.66 -6.22
C GLY A 94 -13.17 5.75 -6.03
N ASP A 95 -13.71 6.91 -6.35
CA ASP A 95 -15.13 7.20 -6.32
C ASP A 95 -15.93 6.17 -7.15
N ASP A 96 -16.40 5.11 -6.50
CA ASP A 96 -17.42 4.18 -7.01
C ASP A 96 -18.40 3.84 -5.87
N GLU A 97 -19.35 4.76 -5.67
CA GLU A 97 -20.49 4.64 -4.76
C GLU A 97 -21.60 3.78 -5.40
N PRO A 98 -21.49 2.44 -5.39
CA PRO A 98 -22.68 1.63 -5.08
C PRO A 98 -22.42 0.32 -4.30
N LEU A 99 -21.16 -0.08 -4.06
CA LEU A 99 -20.85 -1.43 -3.54
C LEU A 99 -20.78 -1.54 -2.01
N ARG A 100 -20.56 -0.44 -1.28
CA ARG A 100 -20.45 -0.45 0.20
C ARG A 100 -21.77 -0.74 0.91
N ARG A 101 -22.89 -0.21 0.40
CA ARG A 101 -24.23 -0.43 0.98
C ARG A 101 -24.62 -1.92 0.98
N ASN A 102 -24.28 -2.64 -0.09
CA ASN A 102 -24.54 -4.07 -0.22
C ASN A 102 -23.70 -4.92 0.75
N ALA A 103 -22.52 -4.46 1.17
CA ALA A 103 -21.64 -5.20 2.07
C ALA A 103 -22.11 -5.10 3.53
N GLU A 104 -22.57 -3.92 3.97
CA GLU A 104 -23.13 -3.71 5.32
C GLU A 104 -24.45 -4.45 5.50
N ASP A 105 -25.31 -4.45 4.47
CA ASP A 105 -26.56 -5.22 4.46
C ASP A 105 -26.29 -6.73 4.51
N ARG A 106 -25.24 -7.19 3.82
CA ARG A 106 -24.81 -8.61 3.84
C ARG A 106 -24.21 -9.01 5.19
N ASP A 107 -23.36 -8.18 5.77
CA ASP A 107 -22.72 -8.45 7.05
C ASP A 107 -23.77 -8.49 8.18
N THR A 108 -24.76 -7.59 8.13
CA THR A 108 -25.94 -7.61 9.01
C THR A 108 -26.72 -8.92 8.86
N ARG A 109 -27.01 -9.35 7.63
CA ARG A 109 -27.69 -10.64 7.36
C ARG A 109 -26.92 -11.84 7.91
N ILE A 110 -25.59 -11.87 7.77
CA ILE A 110 -24.75 -12.93 8.31
C ILE A 110 -24.89 -13.02 9.83
N VAL A 111 -24.85 -11.87 10.53
CA VAL A 111 -24.99 -11.81 11.99
C VAL A 111 -26.39 -12.25 12.41
N THR A 112 -27.44 -11.78 11.74
CA THR A 112 -28.82 -12.17 12.05
C THR A 112 -29.04 -13.67 11.88
N MET A 113 -28.57 -14.27 10.78
CA MET A 113 -28.71 -15.72 10.57
C MET A 113 -27.93 -16.52 11.62
N TYR A 114 -26.73 -16.07 12.00
CA TYR A 114 -25.96 -16.73 13.06
C TYR A 114 -26.62 -16.65 14.43
N GLN A 115 -27.19 -15.48 14.78
CA GLN A 115 -27.97 -15.31 16.01
C GLN A 115 -29.26 -16.16 16.02
N ALA A 116 -29.83 -16.42 14.85
CA ALA A 116 -30.97 -17.34 14.68
C ALA A 116 -30.57 -18.84 14.79
N GLY A 117 -29.29 -19.15 15.02
CA GLY A 117 -28.79 -20.52 15.21
C GLY A 117 -28.32 -21.21 13.93
N GLU A 118 -28.24 -20.50 12.80
CA GLU A 118 -27.74 -21.08 11.55
C GLU A 118 -26.24 -21.39 11.64
N THR A 119 -25.85 -22.52 11.02
CA THR A 119 -24.44 -22.90 10.99
C THR A 119 -23.67 -22.00 10.02
N LYS A 120 -22.38 -21.73 10.31
CA LYS A 120 -21.48 -20.92 9.45
C LYS A 120 -21.50 -21.39 7.97
N ARG A 121 -21.54 -22.71 7.76
CA ARG A 121 -21.66 -23.34 6.42
C ARG A 121 -23.04 -23.18 5.78
N GLY A 122 -24.12 -23.20 6.59
CA GLY A 122 -25.49 -22.94 6.12
C GLY A 122 -25.64 -21.51 5.63
N ILE A 123 -25.12 -20.54 6.38
CA ILE A 123 -25.11 -19.12 6.02
C ILE A 123 -24.32 -18.89 4.72
N ALA A 124 -23.15 -19.51 4.60
CA ALA A 124 -22.31 -19.42 3.41
C ALA A 124 -23.06 -19.90 2.13
N ARG A 125 -23.80 -21.00 2.23
CA ARG A 125 -24.62 -21.52 1.11
C ARG A 125 -25.83 -20.63 0.82
N ALA A 126 -26.50 -20.13 1.85
CA ALA A 126 -27.71 -19.31 1.69
C ALA A 126 -27.43 -17.95 1.05
N LEU A 127 -26.25 -17.38 1.31
CA LEU A 127 -25.84 -16.06 0.81
C LEU A 127 -24.87 -16.12 -0.38
N ASP A 128 -24.60 -17.33 -0.92
CA ASP A 128 -23.62 -17.58 -2.00
C ASP A 128 -22.26 -16.91 -1.76
N ILE A 129 -21.70 -17.12 -0.55
CA ILE A 129 -20.41 -16.56 -0.13
C ILE A 129 -19.50 -17.62 0.45
N SER A 130 -18.21 -17.30 0.51
CA SER A 130 -17.22 -18.20 1.12
C SER A 130 -17.43 -18.34 2.63
N ASP A 131 -17.13 -19.53 3.15
CA ASP A 131 -17.12 -19.80 4.61
C ASP A 131 -16.11 -18.89 5.36
N GLY A 132 -15.03 -18.48 4.67
CA GLY A 132 -14.07 -17.50 5.20
C GLY A 132 -14.69 -16.11 5.41
N THR A 133 -15.58 -15.68 4.51
CA THR A 133 -16.30 -14.40 4.63
C THR A 133 -17.20 -14.42 5.86
N VAL A 134 -17.97 -15.49 6.06
CA VAL A 134 -18.83 -15.66 7.25
C VAL A 134 -18.01 -15.62 8.54
N ARG A 135 -16.88 -16.34 8.59
CA ARG A 135 -15.99 -16.34 9.76
C ARG A 135 -15.42 -14.95 10.06
N ASN A 136 -14.98 -14.21 9.05
CA ASN A 136 -14.41 -12.88 9.21
C ASN A 136 -15.45 -11.85 9.68
N VAL A 137 -16.69 -11.95 9.21
CA VAL A 137 -17.79 -11.10 9.65
C VAL A 137 -18.14 -11.38 11.11
N LEU A 138 -18.34 -12.65 11.48
CA LEU A 138 -18.65 -13.02 12.87
C LEU A 138 -17.52 -12.66 13.83
N LYS A 139 -16.25 -12.84 13.43
CA LYS A 139 -15.08 -12.42 14.21
C LYS A 139 -15.06 -10.91 14.47
N ARG A 140 -15.42 -10.09 13.48
CA ARG A 140 -15.53 -8.62 13.62
C ARG A 140 -16.72 -8.23 14.51
N ALA A 141 -17.82 -8.98 14.46
CA ALA A 141 -19.02 -8.76 15.26
C ALA A 141 -18.94 -9.31 16.70
N GLY A 142 -17.79 -9.86 17.13
CA GLY A 142 -17.60 -10.39 18.48
C GLY A 142 -18.11 -11.81 18.71
N GLY A 143 -18.48 -12.54 17.65
CA GLY A 143 -18.81 -13.96 17.72
C GLY A 143 -17.53 -14.82 17.68
N THR A 144 -17.26 -15.53 18.77
CA THR A 144 -16.12 -16.46 18.94
C THR A 144 -15.95 -17.50 17.82
#